data_AF-A0A239AIM3-F1
#
_entry.id   AF-A0A239AIM3-F1
#
_cell.length_a   1.000
_cell.length_b   1.000
_cell.length_c   1.000
_cell.angle_alpha   90.00
_cell.angle_beta   90.00
_cell.angle_gamma   90.00
#
_symmetry.space_group_name_H-M   'P 1'
#
loop_
_entity.id
_entity.type
_entity.pdbx_description
1 polymer ?
#
loop_
_entity_poly.entity_id
_entity_poly.type
_entity_poly.pdbx_seq_one_letter_code
_entity_poly.pdbx_strand_id
1 'polypeptide(L)'
;MIAVLVLAGIVGIYIYGVHGNKNKNYMLAIPILGIEPTLTRLFTFFIKVGSFIYGGGLVIIPFIEQEVVERLGWMTQQEFIAGISLGQVTPGPVVITSAFIGYKVFGVIGAFIAALAIFLPSFIFILIAAPYLRRIKDIR
;
A
#
# COMPACT_ATOMS: atom_id res chain seq x y z
N MET A 1 -1.35 -13.68 -17.95
CA MET A 1 -0.87 -12.56 -17.12
C MET A 1 -1.70 -12.38 -15.84
N ILE A 2 -3.00 -12.07 -15.93
CA ILE A 2 -3.91 -12.02 -14.76
C ILE A 2 -4.02 -13.37 -14.03
N ALA A 3 -4.12 -14.47 -14.78
CA ALA A 3 -4.18 -15.83 -14.19
C ALA A 3 -2.93 -16.20 -13.39
N VAL A 4 -1.75 -15.75 -13.82
CA VAL A 4 -0.46 -16.01 -13.13
C VAL A 4 -0.41 -15.23 -11.81
N LEU A 5 -0.94 -14.00 -11.81
CA LEU A 5 -1.06 -13.15 -10.62
C LEU A 5 -2.03 -13.74 -9.58
N VAL A 6 -3.18 -14.25 -10.04
CA VAL A 6 -4.18 -14.88 -9.16
C VAL A 6 -3.63 -16.19 -8.57
N LEU A 7 -2.96 -17.01 -9.38
CA LEU A 7 -2.30 -18.24 -8.92
C LEU A 7 -1.18 -17.94 -7.92
N ALA A 8 -0.30 -16.98 -8.20
CA ALA A 8 0.76 -16.57 -7.29
C ALA A 8 0.20 -15.99 -5.98
N GLY A 9 -0.91 -15.25 -6.05
CA GLY A 9 -1.63 -14.75 -4.87
C GLY A 9 -2.20 -15.88 -4.01
N ILE A 10 -2.86 -16.86 -4.61
CA ILE A 10 -3.44 -18.03 -3.89
C ILE A 10 -2.32 -18.90 -3.28
N VAL A 11 -1.25 -19.15 -4.04
CA VAL A 11 -0.07 -19.89 -3.56
C VAL A 11 0.64 -19.14 -2.44
N GLY A 12 0.78 -17.82 -2.56
CA GLY A 12 1.35 -16.98 -1.50
C GLY A 12 0.51 -17.02 -0.22
N ILE A 13 -0.82 -16.93 -0.34
CA ILE A 13 -1.75 -17.07 0.80
C ILE A 13 -1.66 -18.46 1.43
N TYR A 14 -1.51 -19.51 0.64
CA TYR A 14 -1.38 -20.88 1.15
C TYR A 14 -0.05 -21.11 1.89
N ILE A 15 1.07 -20.64 1.34
CA ILE A 15 2.40 -20.80 1.92
C ILE A 15 2.57 -19.94 3.19
N TYR A 16 2.20 -18.66 3.12
CA TYR A 16 2.36 -17.74 4.26
C TYR A 16 1.23 -17.85 5.28
N GLY A 17 0.02 -18.28 4.87
CA GLY A 17 -1.11 -18.48 5.78
C GLY A 17 -0.93 -19.68 6.70
N VAL A 18 -0.17 -20.70 6.27
CA VAL A 18 0.11 -21.90 7.08
C VAL A 18 1.29 -21.71 8.03
N HIS A 19 2.22 -20.80 7.74
CA HIS A 19 3.39 -20.49 8.59
C HIS A 19 3.20 -19.25 9.49
N GLY A 20 1.96 -18.86 9.76
CA GLY A 20 1.58 -17.78 10.69
C GLY A 20 2.01 -18.08 12.12
N ASN A 21 3.29 -17.85 12.39
CA ASN A 21 3.95 -17.96 13.67
C ASN A 21 3.18 -17.11 14.70
N LYS A 22 2.70 -17.77 15.76
CA LYS A 22 1.97 -17.19 16.90
C LYS A 22 2.83 -16.26 17.79
N ASN A 23 3.98 -15.79 17.34
CA ASN A 23 4.88 -14.96 18.13
C ASN A 23 4.74 -13.47 17.75
N LYS A 24 3.76 -12.82 18.37
CA LYS A 24 3.60 -11.36 18.47
C LYS A 24 4.71 -10.73 19.34
N ASN A 25 5.97 -10.83 18.91
CA ASN A 25 7.12 -10.25 19.65
C ASN A 25 7.79 -9.09 18.91
N TYR A 26 7.06 -8.33 18.10
CA TYR A 26 7.54 -7.02 17.63
C TYR A 26 7.49 -5.95 18.74
N MET A 27 6.97 -6.27 19.93
CA MET A 27 6.84 -5.38 21.08
C MET A 27 8.14 -5.13 21.87
N LEU A 28 9.32 -5.63 21.43
CA LEU A 28 10.54 -5.59 22.26
C LEU A 28 11.81 -5.02 21.60
N ALA A 29 11.68 -4.16 20.60
CA ALA A 29 12.83 -3.35 20.18
C ALA A 29 12.39 -2.01 19.59
N ILE A 30 12.06 -1.07 20.48
CA ILE A 30 12.59 0.31 20.59
C ILE A 30 11.67 1.05 21.59
N PRO A 31 12.04 1.14 22.88
CA PRO A 31 11.43 2.12 23.77
C PRO A 31 12.18 3.44 23.58
N ILE A 32 11.50 4.52 23.19
CA ILE A 32 11.75 5.90 23.65
C ILE A 32 10.67 6.89 23.14
N LEU A 33 9.90 6.62 22.08
CA LEU A 33 8.76 7.46 21.70
C LEU A 33 7.59 6.62 21.17
N GLY A 34 6.61 6.34 22.04
CA GLY A 34 5.51 5.41 21.79
C GLY A 34 4.60 5.81 20.64
N ILE A 35 4.83 5.23 19.46
CA ILE A 35 3.81 5.12 18.42
C ILE A 35 3.88 3.71 17.85
N GLU A 36 3.21 2.79 18.53
CA GLU A 36 2.82 1.53 17.91
C GLU A 36 2.23 1.83 16.52
N PRO A 37 2.58 1.09 15.46
CA PRO A 37 1.89 1.23 14.21
C PRO A 37 0.40 0.99 14.48
N THR A 38 -0.42 2.03 14.31
CA THR A 38 -1.88 1.93 14.35
C THR A 38 -2.41 1.78 12.94
N LEU A 39 -3.44 0.94 12.76
CA LEU A 39 -4.11 0.75 11.47
C LEU A 39 -4.57 2.08 10.86
N THR A 40 -5.01 3.01 11.70
CA THR A 40 -5.35 4.39 11.34
C THR A 40 -4.17 5.15 10.74
N ARG A 41 -2.95 4.95 11.25
CA ARG A 41 -1.73 5.62 10.76
C ARG A 41 -1.32 5.10 9.39
N LEU A 42 -1.46 3.79 9.17
CA LEU A 42 -1.28 3.18 7.85
C LEU A 42 -2.27 3.74 6.83
N PHE A 43 -3.55 3.81 7.21
CA PHE A 43 -4.63 4.32 6.37
C PHE A 43 -4.43 5.79 6.01
N THR A 44 -4.16 6.66 7.00
CA THR A 44 -3.96 8.10 6.75
C THR A 44 -2.70 8.37 5.93
N PHE A 45 -1.64 7.60 6.16
CA PHE A 45 -0.42 7.65 5.35
C PHE A 45 -0.72 7.33 3.87
N PHE A 46 -1.36 6.20 3.59
CA PHE A 46 -1.64 5.81 2.21
C PHE A 46 -2.70 6.66 1.52
N ILE A 47 -3.68 7.22 2.25
CA ILE A 47 -4.57 8.25 1.71
C ILE A 47 -3.78 9.47 1.28
N LYS A 48 -2.83 9.94 2.11
CA LYS A 48 -1.99 11.08 1.79
C LYS A 48 -1.19 10.78 0.54
N VAL A 49 -0.47 9.66 0.51
CA VAL A 49 0.28 9.19 -0.67
C VAL A 49 -0.63 9.13 -1.91
N GLY A 50 -1.80 8.51 -1.81
CA GLY A 50 -2.82 8.43 -2.87
C GLY A 50 -3.26 9.77 -3.41
N SER A 51 -3.38 10.77 -2.53
CA SER A 51 -3.79 12.13 -2.87
C SER A 51 -2.67 12.95 -3.51
N PHE A 52 -1.40 12.56 -3.32
CA PHE A 52 -0.20 13.25 -3.82
C PHE A 52 0.49 12.54 -4.98
N ILE A 53 -0.12 11.47 -5.55
CA ILE A 53 0.36 10.84 -6.79
C ILE A 53 0.02 11.74 -7.99
N TYR A 54 0.83 12.78 -8.18
CA TYR A 54 0.86 13.60 -9.39
C TYR A 54 2.23 13.45 -10.02
N GLY A 55 2.30 13.03 -11.29
CA GLY A 55 3.57 12.78 -11.99
C GLY A 55 3.98 11.31 -12.16
N GLY A 56 3.12 10.36 -11.77
CA GLY A 56 3.33 8.91 -12.00
C GLY A 56 3.80 8.15 -10.75
N GLY A 57 3.51 6.85 -10.72
CA GLY A 57 3.70 6.00 -9.52
C GLY A 57 5.14 5.82 -9.06
N LEU A 58 6.14 6.18 -9.87
CA LEU A 58 7.57 6.08 -9.51
C LEU A 58 8.07 7.31 -8.74
N VAL A 59 7.47 8.48 -8.95
CA VAL A 59 7.93 9.75 -8.34
C VAL A 59 7.66 9.77 -6.83
N ILE A 60 6.64 9.03 -6.39
CA ILE A 60 6.26 8.96 -4.97
C ILE A 60 7.10 7.93 -4.18
N ILE A 61 7.88 7.08 -4.85
CA ILE A 61 8.66 6.02 -4.21
C ILE A 61 9.66 6.56 -3.18
N PRO A 62 10.50 7.58 -3.49
CA PRO A 62 11.46 8.10 -2.52
C PRO A 62 10.78 8.69 -1.28
N PHE A 63 9.59 9.28 -1.46
CA PHE A 63 8.79 9.79 -0.35
C PHE A 63 8.26 8.67 0.55
N ILE A 64 7.78 7.57 -0.05
CA ILE A 64 7.35 6.39 0.70
C ILE A 64 8.56 5.73 1.40
N GLU A 65 9.71 5.63 0.73
CA GLU A 65 10.94 5.08 1.31
C GLU A 65 11.34 5.84 2.57
N GLN A 66 11.45 7.16 2.49
CA GLN A 66 11.84 8.01 3.60
C GLN A 66 10.87 7.86 4.79
N GLU A 67 9.56 7.86 4.53
CA GLU A 67 8.57 7.74 5.60
C GLU A 67 8.54 6.33 6.20
N VAL A 68 8.52 5.28 5.37
CA VAL A 68 8.31 3.89 5.82
C VAL A 68 9.60 3.28 6.40
N VAL A 69 10.76 3.59 5.84
CA VAL A 69 12.07 3.05 6.26
C VAL A 69 12.73 3.94 7.31
N GLU A 70 12.89 5.23 7.05
CA GLU A 70 13.68 6.11 7.93
C GLU A 70 12.87 6.64 9.11
N ARG A 71 11.65 7.15 8.87
CA ARG A 71 10.83 7.78 9.92
C ARG A 71 10.03 6.79 10.75
N LEU A 72 9.34 5.87 10.10
CA LEU A 72 8.43 4.93 10.75
C LEU A 72 9.12 3.62 11.14
N GLY A 73 10.23 3.27 10.49
CA GLY A 73 10.97 2.05 10.77
C GLY A 73 10.15 0.77 10.57
N TRP A 74 9.13 0.80 9.69
CA TRP A 74 8.21 -0.32 9.48
C TRP A 74 8.84 -1.47 8.69
N MET A 75 9.92 -1.18 7.95
CA MET A 75 10.64 -2.15 7.13
C MET A 75 12.05 -1.66 6.83
N THR A 76 12.92 -2.60 6.49
CA THR A 76 14.29 -2.27 6.05
C THR A 76 14.30 -1.80 4.60
N GLN A 77 15.37 -1.12 4.20
CA GLN A 77 15.57 -0.68 2.81
C GLN A 77 15.54 -1.87 1.83
N GLN A 78 16.07 -3.02 2.22
CA GLN A 78 16.08 -4.24 1.41
C GLN A 78 14.66 -4.79 1.20
N GLU A 79 13.83 -4.78 2.26
CA GLU A 79 12.43 -5.21 2.18
C GLU A 79 11.61 -4.25 1.31
N PHE A 80 11.88 -2.96 1.40
CA PHE A 80 11.22 -1.95 0.57
C PHE A 80 11.55 -2.12 -0.91
N ILE A 81 12.82 -2.32 -1.25
CA ILE A 81 13.27 -2.60 -2.63
C ILE A 81 12.66 -3.91 -3.15
N ALA A 82 12.57 -4.95 -2.32
CA ALA A 82 11.89 -6.19 -2.68
C ALA A 82 10.39 -5.97 -2.96
N GLY A 83 9.73 -5.12 -2.16
CA GLY A 83 8.34 -4.71 -2.36
C GLY A 83 8.13 -3.97 -3.69
N ILE A 84 9.00 -3.02 -4.03
CA ILE A 84 8.95 -2.33 -5.33
C ILE A 84 9.17 -3.32 -6.46
N SER A 85 10.17 -4.20 -6.33
CA SER A 85 10.48 -5.22 -7.33
C SER A 85 9.26 -6.11 -7.58
N LEU A 86 8.56 -6.50 -6.52
CA LEU A 86 7.30 -7.25 -6.62
C LEU A 86 6.22 -6.43 -7.34
N GLY A 87 6.04 -5.16 -6.98
CA GLY A 87 5.11 -4.24 -7.65
C GLY A 87 5.38 -4.07 -9.14
N GLN A 88 6.65 -4.04 -9.54
CA GLN A 88 7.07 -3.91 -10.95
C GLN A 88 6.95 -5.23 -11.73
N VAL A 89 7.12 -6.37 -11.05
CA VAL A 89 6.90 -7.69 -11.65
C VAL A 89 5.40 -7.94 -11.85
N THR A 90 4.55 -7.43 -10.96
CA THR A 90 3.10 -7.53 -11.14
C THR A 90 2.63 -6.55 -12.22
N PRO A 91 1.99 -7.03 -13.29
CA PRO A 91 1.43 -6.15 -14.30
C PRO A 91 0.25 -5.38 -13.70
N GLY A 92 0.45 -4.08 -13.52
CA GLY A 92 -0.52 -3.23 -12.87
C GLY A 92 0.11 -1.91 -12.41
N PRO A 93 -0.60 -1.19 -11.53
CA PRO A 93 -0.09 0.04 -10.96
C PRO A 93 1.10 -0.24 -10.02
N VAL A 94 2.19 0.50 -10.20
CA VAL A 94 3.38 0.50 -9.31
C VAL A 94 3.01 0.63 -7.82
N VAL A 95 1.87 1.29 -7.57
CA VAL A 95 1.28 1.49 -6.25
C VAL A 95 0.83 0.21 -5.55
N ILE A 96 0.83 -0.96 -6.22
CA ILE A 96 0.67 -2.29 -5.58
C ILE A 96 1.69 -2.51 -4.45
N THR A 97 2.84 -1.83 -4.51
CA THR A 97 3.83 -1.80 -3.42
C THR A 97 3.21 -1.39 -2.08
N SER A 98 2.16 -0.54 -2.07
CA SER A 98 1.41 -0.18 -0.86
C SER A 98 0.76 -1.37 -0.17
N ALA A 99 0.21 -2.33 -0.93
CA ALA A 99 -0.40 -3.53 -0.40
C ALA A 99 0.65 -4.45 0.25
N PHE A 100 1.85 -4.53 -0.33
CA PHE A 100 2.97 -5.25 0.27
C PHE A 100 3.44 -4.60 1.58
N ILE A 101 3.53 -3.26 1.60
CA ILE A 101 3.84 -2.52 2.82
C ILE A 101 2.78 -2.76 3.90
N GLY A 102 1.50 -2.66 3.55
CA GLY A 102 0.40 -2.97 4.46
C GLY A 102 0.44 -4.41 4.97
N TYR A 103 0.80 -5.37 4.10
CA TYR A 103 0.98 -6.78 4.46
C TYR A 103 2.09 -6.95 5.50
N LYS A 104 3.21 -6.25 5.36
CA LYS A 104 4.32 -6.36 6.30
C LYS A 104 3.99 -5.75 7.66
N VAL A 105 3.19 -4.69 7.71
CA VAL A 105 2.87 -3.99 8.97
C VAL A 105 1.73 -4.68 9.76
N PHE A 106 0.64 -5.11 9.12
CA PHE A 106 -0.51 -5.74 9.81
C PHE A 106 -1.03 -7.02 9.14
N GLY A 107 -0.24 -7.68 8.30
CA GLY A 107 -0.67 -8.86 7.56
C GLY A 107 -1.76 -8.53 6.53
N VAL A 108 -2.60 -9.52 6.23
CA VAL A 108 -3.62 -9.44 5.18
C VAL A 108 -4.55 -8.23 5.34
N ILE A 109 -4.95 -7.92 6.58
CA ILE A 109 -5.83 -6.77 6.87
C ILE A 109 -5.14 -5.45 6.52
N GLY A 110 -3.86 -5.30 6.86
CA GLY A 110 -3.07 -4.13 6.49
C GLY A 110 -2.91 -3.99 4.98
N ALA A 111 -2.75 -5.11 4.26
CA ALA A 111 -2.66 -5.11 2.80
C ALA A 111 -3.93 -4.56 2.13
N PHE A 112 -5.11 -5.03 2.56
CA PHE A 112 -6.39 -4.53 2.06
C PHE A 112 -6.58 -3.04 2.38
N ILE A 113 -6.26 -2.62 3.60
CA ILE A 113 -6.44 -1.23 4.03
C ILE A 113 -5.49 -0.29 3.29
N ALA A 114 -4.22 -0.67 3.12
CA ALA A 114 -3.25 0.12 2.36
C ALA A 114 -3.66 0.24 0.88
N ALA A 115 -4.10 -0.86 0.27
CA ALA A 115 -4.59 -0.87 -1.10
C ALA A 115 -5.84 0.01 -1.26
N LEU A 116 -6.82 -0.10 -0.35
CA LEU A 116 -8.00 0.76 -0.39
C LEU A 116 -7.65 2.23 -0.20
N ALA A 117 -6.81 2.53 0.79
CA ALA A 117 -6.41 3.90 1.14
C ALA A 117 -5.72 4.62 -0.02
N ILE A 118 -4.83 3.94 -0.77
CA ILE A 118 -4.10 4.59 -1.86
C ILE A 118 -4.99 4.92 -3.06
N PHE A 119 -6.03 4.14 -3.33
CA PHE A 119 -6.96 4.38 -4.44
C PHE A 119 -8.16 5.25 -4.07
N LEU A 120 -8.49 5.35 -2.79
CA LEU A 120 -9.67 6.07 -2.30
C LEU A 120 -9.75 7.52 -2.80
N PRO A 121 -8.66 8.33 -2.79
CA PRO A 121 -8.70 9.70 -3.30
C PRO A 121 -9.07 9.78 -4.78
N SER A 122 -8.55 8.86 -5.61
CA SER A 122 -8.86 8.79 -7.04
C SER A 122 -10.32 8.43 -7.30
N PHE A 123 -10.87 7.49 -6.53
CA PHE A 123 -12.30 7.15 -6.60
C PHE A 123 -13.18 8.33 -6.24
N ILE A 124 -12.87 9.04 -5.14
CA ILE A 124 -13.61 10.24 -4.72
C ILE A 124 -13.55 11.31 -5.80
N PHE A 125 -12.38 11.55 -6.39
CA PHE A 125 -12.22 12.52 -7.47
C PHE A 125 -13.10 12.20 -8.67
N ILE A 126 -13.13 10.94 -9.11
CA ILE A 126 -13.96 10.50 -10.23
C ILE A 126 -15.46 10.62 -9.92
N LEU A 127 -15.88 10.23 -8.72
CA LEU A 127 -17.29 10.32 -8.32
C LEU A 127 -17.79 11.77 -8.32
N ILE A 128 -16.94 12.73 -7.95
CA ILE A 128 -17.27 14.16 -7.99
C ILE A 128 -17.18 14.72 -9.42
N ALA A 129 -16.15 14.36 -10.18
CA ALA A 129 -15.91 14.90 -11.52
C ALA A 129 -16.88 14.34 -12.59
N ALA A 130 -17.26 13.06 -12.50
CA ALA A 130 -18.13 12.39 -13.46
C ALA A 130 -19.47 13.10 -13.73
N PRO A 131 -20.26 13.52 -12.73
CA PRO A 131 -21.51 14.24 -12.98
C PRO A 131 -21.29 15.62 -13.63
N TYR A 132 -20.20 16.31 -13.28
CA TYR A 132 -19.85 17.60 -13.88
C TYR A 132 -19.45 17.46 -15.35
N LEU A 133 -18.64 16.44 -15.66
CA LEU A 133 -18.23 16.11 -17.03
C LEU A 133 -19.41 15.72 -17.91
N ARG A 134 -20.38 14.96 -17.39
CA ARG A 134 -21.61 14.63 -18.13
C ARG A 134 -22.40 15.89 -18.49
N ARG A 135 -22.54 16.82 -17.55
CA ARG A 135 -23.25 18.09 -17.77
C ARG A 135 -22.65 18.94 -18.88
N ILE A 136 -21.33 18.97 -19.01
CA ILE A 136 -20.64 19.70 -20.09
C ILE A 136 -20.81 18.99 -21.44
N LYS A 137 -20.85 17.65 -21.42
CA LYS A 137 -21.00 16.85 -22.63
C LYS A 137 -22.41 16.97 -23.24
N ASP A 138 -23.43 17.16 -22.42
CA ASP A 138 -24.82 17.34 -22.87
C ASP A 138 -25.12 18.74 -23.45
N ILE A 139 -24.20 19.71 -23.28
CA ILE A 139 -24.33 21.09 -23.81
C ILE A 139 -23.75 21.21 -25.23
N ARG A 140 -23.03 20.18 -25.73
CA ARG A 140 -22.42 20.14 -27.07
C ARG A 140 -23.15 19.16 -27.98
#